data_AF-A0A8T5JAW0-F1
#
_entry.id   AF-A0A8T5JAW0-F1
#
_cell.length_a   1.000
_cell.length_b   1.000
_cell.length_c   1.000
_cell.angle_alpha   90.00
_cell.angle_beta   90.00
_cell.angle_gamma   90.00
#
_symmetry.space_group_name_H-M   'P 1'
#
loop_
_entity.id
_entity.type
_entity.pdbx_description
1 polymer ?
#
loop_
_entity_poly.entity_id
_entity_poly.type
_entity_poly.pdbx_seq_one_letter_code
_entity_poly.pdbx_strand_id
1 'polypeptide(L)'
;MVDEIKKTEGKIETKESEKKTEGKIETSEAKTEVSKEVSKDLEDTKKESSTKKKVEKKVTKDFAIANGYSLKISPKYSIFICKVLMGKSPENAVKRLEDVVSMKRAIPMSGLEVGHKKGKGMSGGKYPRNACIAIIEVVKQVGANAIVNEIEDPVIVIAKSNQASAPQRRGGRKAKRTHIYLEVRSRKEFLLGKKKTKRGKTKLGAKK
;
A
#
# COMPACT_ATOMS: atom_id res chain seq x y z
N MET A 1 23.88 -40.16 49.40
CA MET A 1 23.05 -40.41 50.59
C MET A 1 22.01 -39.29 50.64
N VAL A 2 20.74 -39.66 50.40
CA VAL A 2 19.50 -38.99 50.87
C VAL A 2 19.23 -37.57 50.30
N ASP A 3 18.09 -37.12 49.81
CA ASP A 3 16.85 -37.64 49.22
C ASP A 3 16.12 -36.40 48.63
N GLU A 4 15.11 -36.67 47.82
CA GLU A 4 14.11 -35.77 47.25
C GLU A 4 13.42 -34.81 48.25
N ILE A 5 12.90 -33.66 47.78
CA ILE A 5 11.59 -33.02 48.09
C ILE A 5 11.41 -31.88 47.04
N LYS A 6 10.67 -32.06 45.95
CA LYS A 6 9.22 -31.81 45.72
C LYS A 6 8.71 -30.38 45.99
N LYS A 7 8.31 -29.72 44.88
CA LYS A 7 7.13 -28.86 44.62
C LYS A 7 6.40 -28.21 45.81
N THR A 8 6.20 -26.90 45.71
CA THR A 8 4.97 -26.23 46.15
C THR A 8 4.55 -25.17 45.13
N GLU A 9 3.47 -25.46 44.40
CA GLU A 9 2.63 -24.45 43.75
C GLU A 9 1.70 -23.85 44.81
N GLY A 10 1.46 -22.53 44.74
CA GLY A 10 0.53 -21.83 45.64
C GLY A 10 -0.11 -20.66 44.93
N LYS A 11 -1.21 -20.94 44.24
CA LYS A 11 -2.11 -19.99 43.58
C LYS A 11 -3.18 -19.56 44.58
N ILE A 12 -3.29 -18.28 44.93
CA ILE A 12 -4.46 -17.72 45.63
C ILE A 12 -4.79 -16.35 45.04
N GLU A 13 -5.93 -16.29 44.35
CA GLU A 13 -6.61 -15.08 43.90
C GLU A 13 -7.92 -14.91 44.70
N THR A 14 -8.16 -13.65 45.12
CA THR A 14 -9.46 -12.96 45.37
C THR A 14 -10.33 -13.28 46.58
N LYS A 15 -10.66 -12.23 47.39
CA LYS A 15 -12.04 -11.72 47.63
C LYS A 15 -12.13 -10.50 48.60
N GLU A 16 -13.02 -9.56 48.23
CA GLU A 16 -14.00 -8.78 49.06
C GLU A 16 -13.63 -7.48 49.83
N SER A 17 -14.05 -6.34 49.23
CA SER A 17 -14.94 -5.22 49.68
C SER A 17 -15.18 -4.77 51.15
N GLU A 18 -15.09 -3.43 51.31
CA GLU A 18 -15.93 -2.47 52.11
C GLU A 18 -15.73 -2.21 53.62
N LYS A 19 -15.36 -0.96 53.97
CA LYS A 19 -16.10 0.09 54.75
C LYS A 19 -15.22 0.96 55.67
N LYS A 20 -15.19 2.29 55.43
CA LYS A 20 -15.75 3.34 56.33
C LYS A 20 -15.50 4.76 55.77
N THR A 21 -16.51 5.60 55.98
CA THR A 21 -16.80 6.94 55.45
C THR A 21 -16.96 7.94 56.59
N GLU A 22 -16.58 9.21 56.36
CA GLU A 22 -17.14 10.51 56.86
C GLU A 22 -16.01 11.57 56.72
N GLY A 23 -16.15 12.76 56.13
CA GLY A 23 -17.33 13.50 55.68
C GLY A 23 -17.07 14.44 54.48
N LYS A 24 -18.15 15.05 54.02
CA LYS A 24 -18.40 15.83 52.80
C LYS A 24 -18.89 17.22 53.25
N ILE A 25 -18.57 18.29 52.50
CA ILE A 25 -19.43 19.44 52.12
C ILE A 25 -18.53 20.63 51.70
N GLU A 26 -18.99 21.36 50.67
CA GLU A 26 -18.49 22.64 50.09
C GLU A 26 -17.65 22.58 48.79
N THR A 27 -18.42 22.57 47.69
CA THR A 27 -18.34 23.44 46.49
C THR A 27 -17.04 23.51 45.68
N SER A 28 -16.94 22.94 44.47
CA SER A 28 -17.59 23.40 43.23
C SER A 28 -17.25 24.83 42.82
N GLU A 29 -16.00 25.12 42.40
CA GLU A 29 -15.71 26.34 41.61
C GLU A 29 -14.39 26.30 40.82
N ALA A 30 -13.29 25.72 41.32
CA ALA A 30 -11.97 26.01 40.74
C ALA A 30 -11.40 25.05 39.65
N LYS A 31 -12.18 24.13 39.06
CA LYS A 31 -11.70 23.29 37.92
C LYS A 31 -12.56 23.40 36.66
N THR A 32 -13.54 24.30 36.68
CA THR A 32 -14.37 24.68 35.53
C THR A 32 -13.84 25.93 34.81
N GLU A 33 -12.68 26.44 35.24
CA GLU A 33 -12.09 27.69 34.74
C GLU A 33 -10.88 27.46 33.82
N VAL A 34 -10.18 26.34 33.94
CA VAL A 34 -9.06 25.99 33.03
C VAL A 34 -9.55 25.40 31.69
N SER A 35 -10.82 25.00 31.60
CA SER A 35 -11.46 24.48 30.39
C SER A 35 -12.21 25.53 29.55
N LYS A 36 -12.12 26.82 29.92
CA LYS A 36 -12.75 27.95 29.21
C LYS A 36 -11.79 28.98 28.61
N GLU A 37 -10.48 28.84 28.80
CA GLU A 37 -9.49 29.80 28.29
C GLU A 37 -8.73 29.32 27.04
N VAL A 38 -8.68 28.03 26.74
CA VAL A 38 -8.05 27.55 25.48
C VAL A 38 -9.05 27.53 24.30
N SER A 39 -10.32 27.75 24.58
CA SER A 39 -11.42 27.74 23.60
C SER A 39 -11.83 29.13 23.08
N LYS A 40 -11.13 30.20 23.48
CA LYS A 40 -11.42 31.59 23.06
C LYS A 40 -10.40 32.22 22.11
N ASP A 41 -9.24 31.61 21.90
CA ASP A 41 -8.22 32.13 20.97
C ASP A 41 -8.34 31.57 19.53
N LEU A 42 -9.36 30.73 19.27
CA LEU A 42 -9.60 30.08 17.98
C LEU A 42 -10.74 30.73 17.15
N GLU A 43 -11.34 31.83 17.62
CA GLU A 43 -12.47 32.47 16.94
C GLU A 43 -12.20 33.86 16.35
N ASP A 44 -11.08 34.53 16.63
CA ASP A 44 -10.85 35.93 16.20
C ASP A 44 -9.84 36.17 15.05
N THR A 45 -9.38 35.12 14.36
CA THR A 45 -8.77 35.26 13.02
C THR A 45 -9.64 34.69 11.90
N LYS A 46 -10.96 34.81 12.06
CA LYS A 46 -11.98 34.44 11.05
C LYS A 46 -12.75 35.64 10.47
N LYS A 47 -12.38 36.87 10.81
CA LYS A 47 -12.90 38.07 10.16
C LYS A 47 -11.73 38.83 9.56
N GLU A 48 -11.87 39.23 8.29
CA GLU A 48 -10.91 40.03 7.52
C GLU A 48 -9.79 39.30 6.75
N SER A 49 -10.14 38.27 5.97
CA SER A 49 -9.54 38.11 4.64
C SER A 49 -10.48 37.37 3.70
N SER A 50 -11.71 37.85 3.58
CA SER A 50 -12.67 37.45 2.54
C SER A 50 -12.27 38.08 1.20
N THR A 51 -11.09 37.77 0.68
CA THR A 51 -10.89 37.80 -0.77
C THR A 51 -11.39 36.46 -1.30
N LYS A 52 -12.54 36.51 -1.98
CA LYS A 52 -13.09 35.38 -2.74
C LYS A 52 -12.04 34.91 -3.75
N LYS A 53 -11.15 34.00 -3.34
CA LYS A 53 -10.32 33.23 -4.28
C LYS A 53 -11.30 32.49 -5.16
N LYS A 54 -11.30 32.82 -6.46
CA LYS A 54 -11.95 32.02 -7.49
C LYS A 54 -11.61 30.56 -7.19
N VAL A 55 -12.62 29.75 -6.88
CA VAL A 55 -12.46 28.31 -6.75
C VAL A 55 -12.17 27.80 -8.16
N GLU A 56 -10.88 27.79 -8.50
CA GLU A 56 -10.40 27.18 -9.73
C GLU A 56 -10.83 25.71 -9.67
N LYS A 57 -11.74 25.32 -10.56
CA LYS A 57 -12.15 23.92 -10.70
C LYS A 57 -10.89 23.10 -10.93
N LYS A 58 -10.50 22.32 -9.92
CA LYS A 58 -9.36 21.42 -10.01
C LYS A 58 -9.64 20.46 -11.15
N VAL A 59 -8.83 20.51 -12.21
CA VAL A 59 -8.99 19.63 -13.37
C VAL A 59 -8.70 18.20 -12.92
N THR A 60 -9.75 17.45 -12.60
CA THR A 60 -9.66 16.03 -12.26
C THR A 60 -9.38 15.24 -13.54
N LYS A 61 -8.35 14.40 -13.49
CA LYS A 61 -8.01 13.49 -14.60
C LYS A 61 -8.68 12.16 -14.35
N ASP A 62 -9.18 11.53 -15.42
CA ASP A 62 -9.81 10.19 -15.36
C ASP A 62 -8.85 9.08 -14.92
N PHE A 63 -7.54 9.35 -14.97
CA PHE A 63 -6.49 8.41 -14.62
C PHE A 63 -5.47 9.03 -13.66
N ALA A 64 -4.82 8.17 -12.88
CA ALA A 64 -3.72 8.53 -11.99
C ALA A 64 -2.45 7.79 -12.41
N ILE A 65 -1.31 8.50 -12.41
CA ILE A 65 -0.01 7.95 -12.79
C ILE A 65 0.95 8.05 -11.60
N ALA A 66 1.81 7.06 -11.46
CA ALA A 66 3.02 7.16 -10.65
C ALA A 66 4.21 6.55 -11.39
N ASN A 67 5.35 7.24 -11.31
CA ASN A 67 6.59 6.83 -11.97
C ASN A 67 7.69 6.65 -10.93
N GLY A 68 8.38 5.51 -11.00
CA GLY A 68 9.62 5.30 -10.26
C GLY A 68 10.81 5.44 -11.21
N TYR A 69 11.64 6.47 -11.04
CA TYR A 69 12.80 6.69 -11.91
C TYR A 69 14.09 6.13 -11.32
N SER A 70 14.90 5.45 -12.14
CA SER A 70 16.23 4.95 -11.79
C SER A 70 16.29 4.11 -10.50
N LEU A 71 15.27 3.29 -10.27
CA LEU A 71 15.18 2.44 -9.08
C LEU A 71 16.32 1.41 -9.07
N LYS A 72 16.89 1.14 -7.88
CA LYS A 72 18.03 0.22 -7.69
C LYS A 72 17.61 -1.26 -7.70
N ILE A 73 16.80 -1.66 -8.68
CA ILE A 73 16.21 -3.00 -8.78
C ILE A 73 16.49 -3.63 -10.15
N SER A 74 16.14 -4.91 -10.32
CA SER A 74 16.41 -5.67 -11.54
C SER A 74 15.26 -5.55 -12.54
N PRO A 75 15.50 -5.10 -13.79
CA PRO A 75 14.43 -4.98 -14.80
C PRO A 75 13.72 -6.30 -15.05
N LYS A 76 14.48 -7.40 -15.13
CA LYS A 76 13.92 -8.74 -15.35
C LYS A 76 12.91 -9.13 -14.27
N TYR A 77 13.19 -8.85 -13.00
CA TYR A 77 12.27 -9.18 -11.91
C TYR A 77 11.08 -8.23 -11.86
N SER A 78 11.31 -6.94 -12.12
CA SER A 78 10.25 -5.93 -12.18
C SER A 78 9.17 -6.28 -13.21
N ILE A 79 9.53 -6.86 -14.36
CA ILE A 79 8.56 -7.31 -15.38
C ILE A 79 7.54 -8.29 -14.80
N PHE A 80 7.99 -9.32 -14.07
CA PHE A 80 7.09 -10.31 -13.47
C PHE A 80 6.26 -9.74 -12.34
N ILE A 81 6.83 -8.81 -11.56
CA ILE A 81 6.08 -8.09 -10.53
C ILE A 81 4.96 -7.27 -11.18
N CYS A 82 5.27 -6.47 -12.20
CA CYS A 82 4.28 -5.67 -12.93
C CYS A 82 3.17 -6.53 -13.55
N LYS A 83 3.51 -7.70 -14.14
CA LYS A 83 2.51 -8.67 -14.64
C LYS A 83 1.56 -9.12 -13.55
N VAL A 84 2.07 -9.38 -12.35
CA VAL A 84 1.25 -9.76 -11.20
C VAL A 84 0.34 -8.60 -10.78
N LEU A 85 0.83 -7.37 -10.74
CA LEU A 85 0.07 -6.22 -10.26
C LEU A 85 -1.11 -5.81 -11.17
N MET A 86 -0.98 -6.08 -12.47
CA MET A 86 -2.00 -5.74 -13.46
C MET A 86 -3.39 -6.29 -13.09
N GLY A 87 -4.40 -5.43 -13.12
CA GLY A 87 -5.80 -5.76 -12.83
C GLY A 87 -6.14 -5.84 -11.33
N LYS A 88 -5.25 -5.43 -10.43
CA LYS A 88 -5.54 -5.32 -8.99
C LYS A 88 -5.85 -3.90 -8.57
N SER A 89 -6.55 -3.76 -7.44
CA SER A 89 -6.61 -2.49 -6.72
C SER A 89 -5.27 -2.18 -6.05
N PRO A 90 -4.93 -0.88 -5.83
CA PRO A 90 -3.70 -0.47 -5.15
C PRO A 90 -3.51 -1.16 -3.79
N GLU A 91 -4.56 -1.26 -2.98
CA GLU A 91 -4.50 -1.91 -1.66
C GLU A 91 -4.17 -3.41 -1.75
N ASN A 92 -4.85 -4.13 -2.64
CA ASN A 92 -4.61 -5.56 -2.85
C ASN A 92 -3.25 -5.81 -3.51
N ALA A 93 -2.76 -4.86 -4.30
CA ALA A 93 -1.41 -4.88 -4.83
C ALA A 93 -0.38 -4.77 -3.71
N VAL A 94 -0.53 -3.82 -2.78
CA VAL A 94 0.37 -3.66 -1.61
C VAL A 94 0.39 -4.92 -0.76
N LYS A 95 -0.78 -5.41 -0.33
CA LYS A 95 -0.91 -6.65 0.47
C LYS A 95 -0.19 -7.82 -0.19
N ARG A 96 -0.39 -8.00 -1.50
CA ARG A 96 0.26 -9.10 -2.23
C ARG A 96 1.78 -8.95 -2.31
N LEU A 97 2.32 -7.74 -2.40
CA LEU A 97 3.77 -7.52 -2.38
C LEU A 97 4.36 -7.73 -0.99
N GLU A 98 3.64 -7.34 0.06
CA GLU A 98 4.03 -7.60 1.46
C GLU A 98 4.07 -9.10 1.78
N ASP A 99 3.12 -9.88 1.24
CA ASP A 99 3.16 -11.35 1.32
C ASP A 99 4.41 -11.94 0.65
N VAL A 100 4.86 -11.35 -0.46
CA VAL A 100 6.08 -11.79 -1.16
C VAL A 100 7.32 -11.43 -0.35
N VAL A 101 7.35 -10.24 0.26
CA VAL A 101 8.44 -9.81 1.16
C VAL A 101 8.54 -10.73 2.38
N SER A 102 7.39 -11.17 2.89
CA SER A 102 7.27 -12.13 3.99
C SER A 102 7.43 -13.59 3.55
N MET A 103 7.77 -13.83 2.28
CA MET A 103 7.94 -15.17 1.66
C MET A 103 6.72 -16.09 1.74
N LYS A 104 5.52 -15.55 2.01
CA LYS A 104 4.26 -16.31 2.05
C LYS A 104 3.78 -16.66 0.66
N ARG A 105 4.00 -15.77 -0.31
CA ARG A 105 3.50 -15.92 -1.69
C ARG A 105 4.60 -15.69 -2.72
N ALA A 106 4.89 -16.69 -3.54
CA ALA A 106 5.90 -16.57 -4.58
C ALA A 106 5.39 -15.77 -5.79
N ILE A 107 6.31 -15.12 -6.50
CA ILE A 107 6.01 -14.49 -7.79
C ILE A 107 6.30 -15.49 -8.90
N PRO A 108 5.31 -15.79 -9.77
CA PRO A 108 5.53 -16.67 -10.91
C PRO A 108 6.50 -15.99 -11.88
N MET A 109 7.62 -16.65 -12.14
CA MET A 109 8.68 -16.20 -13.04
C MET A 109 8.84 -17.22 -14.17
N SER A 110 7.77 -17.38 -14.95
CA SER A 110 7.75 -18.28 -16.11
C SER A 110 8.79 -17.85 -17.14
N GLY A 111 9.64 -18.78 -17.58
CA GLY A 111 10.66 -18.53 -18.61
C GLY A 111 11.99 -17.98 -18.09
N LEU A 112 12.17 -17.89 -16.75
CA LEU A 112 13.51 -17.73 -16.17
C LEU A 112 13.97 -19.08 -15.62
N GLU A 113 15.27 -19.28 -15.58
CA GLU A 113 15.94 -20.39 -14.89
C GLU A 113 15.83 -20.19 -13.38
N VAL A 114 14.66 -20.50 -12.82
CA VAL A 114 14.36 -20.41 -11.39
C VAL A 114 13.72 -21.69 -10.91
N GLY A 115 14.14 -22.12 -9.71
CA GLY A 115 13.63 -23.33 -9.09
C GLY A 115 12.11 -23.31 -8.89
N HIS A 116 11.54 -24.50 -8.88
CA HIS A 116 10.11 -24.67 -8.74
C HIS A 116 9.60 -24.24 -7.36
N LYS A 117 8.35 -23.77 -7.30
CA LYS A 117 7.69 -23.34 -6.06
C LYS A 117 6.31 -23.95 -5.93
N LYS A 118 5.88 -24.16 -4.69
CA LYS A 118 4.55 -24.70 -4.38
C LYS A 118 3.48 -23.71 -4.85
N GLY A 119 2.54 -24.18 -5.67
CA GLY A 119 1.41 -23.39 -6.14
C GLY A 119 0.80 -23.95 -7.42
N LYS A 120 -0.52 -23.80 -7.59
CA LYS A 120 -1.23 -24.26 -8.79
C LYS A 120 -0.71 -23.52 -10.03
N GLY A 121 -0.19 -24.26 -11.00
CA GLY A 121 0.35 -23.72 -12.25
C GLY A 121 1.68 -22.98 -12.11
N MET A 122 2.41 -23.17 -11.00
CA MET A 122 3.69 -22.51 -10.77
C MET A 122 4.85 -23.46 -11.11
N SER A 123 5.35 -23.38 -12.35
CA SER A 123 6.59 -24.05 -12.75
C SER A 123 7.78 -23.34 -12.11
N GLY A 124 8.12 -22.10 -12.48
CA GLY A 124 9.21 -21.33 -11.85
C GLY A 124 8.72 -20.18 -10.96
N GLY A 125 9.35 -19.98 -9.79
CA GLY A 125 8.99 -18.87 -8.89
C GLY A 125 10.09 -18.42 -7.93
N LYS A 126 10.08 -17.13 -7.58
CA LYS A 126 11.03 -16.54 -6.62
C LYS A 126 10.37 -15.45 -5.77
N TYR A 127 11.03 -15.07 -4.67
CA TYR A 127 10.65 -13.98 -3.77
C TYR A 127 11.60 -12.79 -3.94
N PRO A 128 11.38 -11.88 -4.91
CA PRO A 128 12.28 -10.75 -5.16
C PRO A 128 12.07 -9.62 -4.13
N ARG A 129 12.58 -9.81 -2.91
CA ARG A 129 12.38 -8.90 -1.75
C ARG A 129 12.67 -7.43 -2.07
N ASN A 130 13.89 -7.13 -2.56
CA ASN A 130 14.32 -5.75 -2.83
C ASN A 130 13.46 -5.06 -3.90
N ALA A 131 13.03 -5.81 -4.92
CA ALA A 131 12.18 -5.25 -5.97
C ALA A 131 10.75 -5.01 -5.47
N CYS A 132 10.22 -5.88 -4.61
CA CYS A 132 8.90 -5.69 -4.03
C CYS A 132 8.86 -4.46 -3.12
N ILE A 133 9.87 -4.27 -2.25
CA ILE A 133 9.94 -3.10 -1.36
C ILE A 133 9.89 -1.80 -2.15
N ALA A 134 10.76 -1.66 -3.17
CA ALA A 134 10.78 -0.45 -4.00
C ALA A 134 9.48 -0.24 -4.79
N ILE A 135 8.80 -1.31 -5.21
CA ILE A 135 7.55 -1.21 -5.98
C ILE A 135 6.37 -0.87 -5.06
N ILE A 136 6.36 -1.33 -3.80
CA ILE A 136 5.33 -0.96 -2.82
C ILE A 136 5.26 0.56 -2.67
N GLU A 137 6.39 1.24 -2.62
CA GLU A 137 6.45 2.71 -2.53
C GLU A 137 5.75 3.38 -3.72
N VAL A 138 6.04 2.94 -4.95
CA VAL A 138 5.40 3.47 -6.17
C VAL A 138 3.90 3.15 -6.21
N VAL A 139 3.48 1.99 -5.72
CA VAL A 139 2.05 1.61 -5.65
C VAL A 139 1.32 2.46 -4.61
N LYS A 140 1.93 2.74 -3.45
CA LYS A 140 1.35 3.65 -2.45
C LYS A 140 1.18 5.06 -3.03
N GLN A 141 2.18 5.53 -3.78
CA GLN A 141 2.11 6.81 -4.48
C GLN A 141 0.97 6.86 -5.51
N VAL A 142 0.79 5.81 -6.32
CA VAL A 142 -0.32 5.79 -7.30
C VAL A 142 -1.69 5.74 -6.62
N GLY A 143 -1.79 5.05 -5.47
CA GLY A 143 -2.99 5.04 -4.65
C GLY A 143 -3.33 6.43 -4.11
N ALA A 144 -2.34 7.14 -3.57
CA ALA A 144 -2.52 8.53 -3.12
C ALA A 144 -2.95 9.45 -4.28
N ASN A 145 -2.33 9.32 -5.45
CA ASN A 145 -2.69 10.10 -6.63
C ASN A 145 -4.12 9.80 -7.13
N ALA A 146 -4.58 8.54 -7.00
CA ALA A 146 -5.94 8.17 -7.34
C ALA A 146 -6.98 8.83 -6.41
N ILE A 147 -6.67 8.93 -5.10
CA ILE A 147 -7.52 9.64 -4.13
C ILE A 147 -7.59 11.14 -4.48
N VAL A 148 -6.44 11.74 -4.82
CA VAL A 148 -6.37 13.17 -5.21
C VAL A 148 -7.16 13.47 -6.49
N ASN A 149 -7.24 12.51 -7.41
CA ASN A 149 -8.00 12.59 -8.64
C ASN A 149 -9.45 12.08 -8.50
N GLU A 150 -9.88 11.70 -7.29
CA GLU A 150 -11.24 11.23 -6.99
C GLU A 150 -11.68 10.03 -7.83
N ILE A 151 -10.74 9.14 -8.16
CA ILE A 151 -11.02 7.94 -8.95
C ILE A 151 -11.71 6.90 -8.08
N GLU A 152 -12.98 6.64 -8.37
CA GLU A 152 -13.76 5.56 -7.76
C GLU A 152 -13.26 4.17 -8.21
N ASP A 153 -13.16 3.23 -7.27
CA ASP A 153 -12.70 1.86 -7.49
C ASP A 153 -11.43 1.75 -8.36
N PRO A 154 -10.27 2.25 -7.88
CA PRO A 154 -9.06 2.28 -8.66
C PRO A 154 -8.53 0.87 -8.97
N VAL A 155 -8.22 0.63 -10.24
CA VAL A 155 -7.57 -0.60 -10.72
C VAL A 155 -6.32 -0.25 -11.53
N ILE A 156 -5.22 -0.95 -11.26
CA ILE A 156 -3.98 -0.83 -12.02
C ILE A 156 -4.22 -1.41 -13.42
N VAL A 157 -4.29 -0.56 -14.44
CA VAL A 157 -4.53 -0.96 -15.83
C VAL A 157 -3.20 -1.23 -16.53
N ILE A 158 -2.25 -0.31 -16.38
CA ILE A 158 -0.93 -0.40 -17.00
C ILE A 158 0.11 -0.48 -15.89
N ALA A 159 0.93 -1.54 -15.96
CA ALA A 159 2.13 -1.68 -15.14
C ALA A 159 3.26 -2.07 -16.07
N LYS A 160 4.24 -1.17 -16.24
CA LYS A 160 5.38 -1.35 -17.14
C LYS A 160 6.68 -1.13 -16.38
N SER A 161 7.71 -1.88 -16.76
CA SER A 161 9.06 -1.72 -16.24
C SER A 161 10.05 -1.67 -17.40
N ASN A 162 10.84 -0.61 -17.46
CA ASN A 162 11.87 -0.40 -18.49
C ASN A 162 13.25 -0.41 -17.84
N GLN A 163 14.28 -0.77 -18.61
CA GLN A 163 15.67 -0.63 -18.17
C GLN A 163 16.06 0.86 -18.16
N ALA A 164 16.66 1.31 -17.07
CA ALA A 164 17.16 2.67 -16.94
C ALA A 164 18.67 2.73 -17.22
N SER A 165 19.21 3.94 -17.39
CA SER A 165 20.65 4.14 -17.45
C SER A 165 21.33 3.57 -16.22
N ALA A 166 22.33 2.73 -16.44
CA ALA A 166 22.99 1.93 -15.43
C ALA A 166 24.38 2.50 -15.11
N PRO A 167 24.66 2.89 -13.86
CA PRO A 167 25.98 3.39 -13.50
C PRO A 167 27.03 2.28 -13.63
N GLN A 168 28.22 2.67 -14.08
CA GLN A 168 29.36 1.78 -14.23
C GLN A 168 29.92 1.37 -12.86
N ARG A 169 30.43 0.15 -12.80
CA ARG A 169 31.13 -0.44 -11.66
C ARG A 169 32.54 -0.85 -12.09
N ARG A 170 33.40 -1.13 -11.11
CA ARG A 170 34.77 -1.62 -11.35
C ARG A 170 34.78 -2.84 -12.29
N GLY A 171 35.77 -2.87 -13.18
CA GLY A 171 35.96 -3.96 -14.13
C GLY A 171 34.92 -3.98 -15.27
N GLY A 172 34.45 -2.81 -15.72
CA GLY A 172 33.55 -2.68 -16.87
C GLY A 172 32.10 -3.18 -16.64
N ARG A 173 31.78 -3.63 -15.43
CA ARG A 173 30.44 -4.12 -15.08
C ARG A 173 29.47 -2.95 -14.96
N LYS A 174 28.18 -3.17 -15.25
CA LYS A 174 27.13 -2.17 -15.06
C LYS A 174 26.19 -2.59 -13.93
N ALA A 175 25.75 -1.62 -13.11
CA ALA A 175 24.70 -1.87 -12.12
C ALA A 175 23.34 -2.10 -12.82
N LYS A 176 22.33 -2.51 -12.06
CA LYS A 176 20.95 -2.57 -12.56
C LYS A 176 20.18 -1.34 -12.10
N ARG A 177 19.44 -0.74 -13.03
CA ARG A 177 18.51 0.37 -12.79
C ARG A 177 17.25 0.17 -13.61
N THR A 178 16.10 0.59 -13.09
CA THR A 178 14.82 0.46 -13.79
C THR A 178 13.95 1.69 -13.65
N HIS A 179 13.21 1.99 -14.71
CA HIS A 179 12.05 2.88 -14.65
C HIS A 179 10.78 2.05 -14.49
N ILE A 180 9.85 2.50 -13.65
CA ILE A 180 8.54 1.90 -13.49
C ILE A 180 7.49 2.94 -13.85
N TYR A 181 6.49 2.51 -14.61
CA TYR A 181 5.31 3.28 -14.95
C TYR A 181 4.08 2.52 -14.48
N LEU A 182 3.30 3.13 -13.59
CA LEU A 182 2.01 2.63 -13.15
C LEU A 182 0.91 3.62 -13.52
N GLU A 183 -0.17 3.09 -14.06
CA GLU A 183 -1.39 3.84 -14.36
C GLU A 183 -2.60 3.14 -13.77
N VAL A 184 -3.39 3.93 -13.06
CA VAL A 184 -4.63 3.52 -12.42
C VAL A 184 -5.80 4.23 -13.11
N ARG A 185 -6.86 3.46 -13.37
CA ARG A 185 -8.14 3.97 -13.87
C ARG A 185 -9.29 3.37 -13.07
N SER A 186 -10.48 3.89 -13.30
CA SER A 186 -11.71 3.32 -12.75
C SER A 186 -11.91 1.86 -13.20
N ARG A 187 -12.43 1.02 -12.32
CA ARG A 187 -12.76 -0.38 -12.65
C ARG A 187 -13.75 -0.49 -13.82
N LYS A 188 -14.68 0.46 -13.93
CA LYS A 188 -15.68 0.56 -15.00
C LYS A 188 -14.99 0.67 -16.37
N GLU A 189 -14.02 1.59 -16.52
CA GLU A 189 -13.26 1.75 -17.76
C GLU A 189 -12.41 0.53 -18.10
N PHE A 190 -11.77 -0.08 -17.11
CA PHE A 190 -10.97 -1.28 -17.29
C PHE A 190 -11.79 -2.43 -17.90
N LEU A 191 -13.02 -2.65 -17.39
CA LEU A 191 -13.92 -3.67 -17.91
C LEU A 191 -14.42 -3.34 -19.32
N LEU A 192 -14.70 -2.07 -19.61
CA LEU A 192 -15.11 -1.62 -20.95
C LEU A 192 -14.00 -1.90 -21.99
N GLY A 193 -12.73 -1.64 -21.65
CA GLY A 193 -11.58 -1.97 -22.49
C GLY A 193 -11.46 -3.46 -22.80
N LYS A 194 -11.71 -4.34 -21.81
CA LYS A 194 -11.75 -5.80 -22.02
C LYS A 194 -12.88 -6.24 -22.96
N LYS A 195 -14.06 -5.61 -22.89
CA LYS A 195 -15.18 -5.92 -23.80
C LYS A 195 -14.85 -5.53 -25.24
N LYS A 196 -14.24 -4.36 -25.47
CA LYS A 196 -13.82 -3.89 -26.81
C LYS A 196 -12.80 -4.83 -27.45
N THR A 197 -11.76 -5.23 -26.71
CA THR A 197 -10.73 -6.15 -27.21
C THR A 197 -11.27 -7.53 -27.56
N LYS A 198 -12.22 -8.08 -26.78
CA LYS A 198 -12.90 -9.35 -27.12
C LYS A 198 -13.72 -9.25 -28.41
N ARG A 199 -14.53 -8.18 -28.57
CA ARG A 199 -15.35 -7.95 -29.78
C ARG A 199 -14.50 -7.75 -31.04
N GLY A 200 -13.32 -7.14 -30.92
CA GLY A 200 -12.37 -7.00 -32.03
C GLY A 200 -11.80 -8.34 -32.49
N LYS A 201 -11.44 -9.22 -31.56
CA LYS A 201 -10.95 -10.58 -31.87
C LYS A 201 -11.98 -11.45 -32.57
N THR A 202 -13.25 -11.39 -32.15
CA THR A 202 -14.34 -12.12 -32.82
C THR A 202 -14.61 -11.61 -34.24
N LYS A 203 -14.44 -10.31 -34.50
CA LYS A 203 -14.61 -9.74 -35.84
C LYS A 203 -13.45 -10.04 -36.79
N LEU A 204 -12.21 -10.13 -36.29
CA LEU A 204 -11.04 -10.52 -37.09
C LEU A 204 -10.98 -12.04 -37.36
N GLY A 205 -11.50 -12.87 -36.45
CA GLY A 205 -11.59 -14.32 -36.64
C GLY A 205 -12.74 -14.80 -37.53
N ALA A 206 -13.70 -13.92 -37.86
CA ALA A 206 -14.85 -14.23 -38.72
C ALA A 206 -14.64 -13.85 -40.21
N LYS A 207 -13.47 -13.30 -40.57
CA LYS A 207 -13.04 -13.15 -41.96
C LYS A 207 -12.13 -14.33 -42.33
N LYS A 208 -12.71 -15.48 -42.58
CA LYS A 208 -12.11 -16.60 -43.29
C LYS A 208 -13.19 -17.34 -44.04
#